data_AF-R5AEZ8-F1
#
_entry.id   AF-R5AEZ8-F1
#
_cell.length_a   1.000
_cell.length_b   1.000
_cell.length_c   1.000
_cell.angle_alpha   90.00
_cell.angle_beta   90.00
_cell.angle_gamma   90.00
#
_symmetry.space_group_name_H-M   'P 1'
#
loop_
_entity.id
_entity.type
_entity.pdbx_description
1 polymer ?
#
loop_
_entity_poly.entity_id
_entity_poly.type
_entity_poly.pdbx_seq_one_letter_code
_entity_poly.pdbx_strand_id
1 'polypeptide(L)'
;MKTALLRRDADGAAALAARCNEHTLRFGLALTETDALRLLAARERTLCETGRVEFGGGVLEALAFALSDSPYLDNAAYPETLETMQELFYYFKGECTELLTDEELIAALVLLYNEGVCGSAEAMYDLDRSDVYRAARTGSLDGTVFDRRGVIAWTRC
;
A
#
# COMPACT_ATOMS: atom_id res chain seq x y z
N MET A 1 -30.92 -14.62 -1.09
CA MET A 1 -30.04 -13.54 -0.58
C MET A 1 -28.55 -13.79 -0.81
N LYS A 2 -28.00 -14.97 -0.47
CA LYS A 2 -26.56 -15.27 -0.60
C LYS A 2 -25.97 -15.09 -2.02
N THR A 3 -26.75 -15.40 -3.07
CA THR A 3 -26.33 -15.28 -4.48
C THR A 3 -26.18 -13.82 -4.97
N ALA A 4 -26.94 -12.87 -4.40
CA ALA A 4 -26.89 -11.47 -4.81
C ALA A 4 -25.69 -10.72 -4.21
N LEU A 5 -25.26 -11.11 -3.01
CA LEU A 5 -24.06 -10.58 -2.34
C LEU A 5 -22.79 -11.03 -3.08
N LEU A 6 -22.66 -12.33 -3.36
CA LEU A 6 -21.53 -12.88 -4.11
C LEU A 6 -21.35 -12.23 -5.49
N ARG A 7 -22.46 -11.90 -6.17
CA ARG A 7 -22.42 -11.22 -7.46
C ARG A 7 -21.94 -9.77 -7.33
N ARG A 8 -22.34 -9.07 -6.27
CA ARG A 8 -21.91 -7.69 -6.00
C ARG A 8 -20.40 -7.61 -5.72
N ASP A 9 -19.87 -8.58 -4.98
CA ASP A 9 -18.44 -8.63 -4.63
C ASP A 9 -17.59 -8.93 -5.88
N ALA A 10 -18.05 -9.83 -6.74
CA ALA A 10 -17.42 -10.13 -8.02
C ALA A 10 -17.45 -8.92 -8.99
N ASP A 11 -18.61 -8.25 -9.12
CA ASP A 11 -18.73 -7.04 -9.95
C ASP A 11 -17.81 -5.92 -9.42
N GLY A 12 -17.68 -5.78 -8.10
CA GLY A 12 -16.77 -4.81 -7.46
C GLY A 12 -15.29 -5.13 -7.67
N ALA A 13 -14.91 -6.41 -7.59
CA ALA A 13 -13.54 -6.86 -7.84
C ALA A 13 -13.12 -6.69 -9.30
N ALA A 14 -13.99 -7.06 -10.24
CA ALA A 14 -13.73 -6.84 -11.67
C ALA A 14 -13.55 -5.35 -11.98
N ALA A 15 -14.39 -4.49 -11.37
CA ALA A 15 -14.26 -3.04 -11.53
C ALA A 15 -12.95 -2.50 -10.92
N LEU A 16 -12.52 -3.00 -9.75
CA LEU A 16 -11.24 -2.60 -9.14
C LEU A 16 -10.06 -3.03 -10.03
N ALA A 17 -10.02 -4.30 -10.44
CA ALA A 17 -8.97 -4.83 -11.30
C ALA A 17 -8.87 -4.01 -12.60
N ALA A 18 -10.00 -3.70 -13.24
CA ALA A 18 -10.03 -2.91 -14.46
C ALA A 18 -9.41 -1.51 -14.27
N ARG A 19 -9.78 -0.79 -13.19
CA ARG A 19 -9.25 0.56 -12.93
C ARG A 19 -7.75 0.56 -12.60
N CYS A 20 -7.28 -0.39 -11.79
CA CYS A 20 -5.84 -0.51 -11.54
C CYS A 20 -5.08 -0.84 -12.83
N ASN A 21 -5.57 -1.84 -13.58
CA ASN A 21 -4.89 -2.33 -14.78
C ASN A 21 -4.85 -1.29 -15.91
N GLU A 22 -5.80 -0.36 -15.97
CA GLU A 22 -5.78 0.77 -16.91
C GLU A 22 -4.44 1.54 -16.86
N HIS A 23 -3.84 1.65 -15.66
CA HIS A 23 -2.57 2.34 -15.46
C HIS A 23 -1.39 1.38 -15.29
N THR A 24 -1.56 0.26 -14.59
CA THR A 24 -0.42 -0.58 -14.18
C THR A 24 0.05 -1.55 -15.26
N LEU A 25 -0.79 -1.85 -16.27
CA LEU A 25 -0.44 -2.78 -17.35
C LEU A 25 0.81 -2.35 -18.14
N ARG A 26 1.00 -1.05 -18.35
CA ARG A 26 2.17 -0.53 -19.08
C ARG A 26 3.50 -0.79 -18.35
N PHE A 27 3.44 -1.05 -17.05
CA PHE A 27 4.56 -1.43 -16.21
C PHE A 27 4.69 -2.95 -16.03
N GLY A 28 3.84 -3.74 -16.72
CA GLY A 28 3.83 -5.19 -16.62
C GLY A 28 3.05 -5.74 -15.41
N LEU A 29 2.28 -4.91 -14.72
CA LEU A 29 1.54 -5.27 -13.52
C LEU A 29 0.03 -5.36 -13.80
N ALA A 30 -0.58 -6.50 -13.47
CA ALA A 30 -1.99 -6.76 -13.72
C ALA A 30 -2.62 -7.55 -12.57
N LEU A 31 -3.71 -7.03 -12.01
CA LEU A 31 -4.57 -7.77 -11.10
C LEU A 31 -5.56 -8.63 -11.87
N THR A 32 -5.70 -9.88 -11.43
CA THR A 32 -6.86 -10.70 -11.80
C THR A 32 -8.07 -10.32 -10.95
N GLU A 33 -9.26 -10.77 -11.36
CA GLU A 33 -10.47 -10.63 -10.53
C GLU A 33 -10.32 -11.33 -9.18
N THR A 34 -9.61 -12.46 -9.14
CA THR A 34 -9.33 -13.20 -7.89
C THR A 34 -8.43 -12.40 -6.96
N ASP A 35 -7.40 -11.73 -7.50
CA ASP A 35 -6.52 -10.87 -6.71
C ASP A 35 -7.30 -9.68 -6.14
N ALA A 36 -8.13 -9.04 -6.97
CA ALA A 36 -8.98 -7.94 -6.53
C ALA A 36 -9.99 -8.38 -5.46
N LEU A 37 -10.59 -9.57 -5.57
CA LEU A 37 -11.44 -10.13 -4.52
C LEU A 37 -10.69 -10.31 -3.20
N ARG A 38 -9.45 -10.84 -3.27
CA ARG A 38 -8.61 -11.02 -2.08
C ARG A 38 -8.30 -9.67 -1.41
N LEU A 39 -7.91 -8.68 -2.19
CA LEU A 39 -7.60 -7.32 -1.71
C LEU A 39 -8.81 -6.64 -1.08
N LEU A 40 -9.99 -6.75 -1.71
CA LEU A 40 -11.23 -6.22 -1.14
C LEU A 40 -11.59 -6.89 0.20
N ALA A 41 -11.44 -8.22 0.29
CA ALA A 41 -11.66 -8.95 1.53
C ALA A 41 -10.63 -8.59 2.61
N ALA A 42 -9.36 -8.39 2.25
CA ALA A 42 -8.33 -7.93 3.18
C ALA A 42 -8.67 -6.54 3.73
N ARG A 43 -9.06 -5.60 2.86
CA ARG A 43 -9.56 -4.28 3.27
C ARG A 43 -10.67 -4.37 4.29
N GLU A 44 -11.69 -5.18 4.03
CA GLU A 44 -12.83 -5.32 4.94
C GLU A 44 -12.39 -5.83 6.31
N ARG A 45 -11.47 -6.80 6.36
CA ARG A 45 -10.88 -7.26 7.62
C ARG A 45 -10.16 -6.14 8.36
N THR A 46 -9.24 -5.42 7.70
CA THR A 46 -8.48 -4.32 8.31
C THR A 46 -9.40 -3.21 8.83
N LEU A 47 -10.42 -2.83 8.06
CA LEU A 47 -11.39 -1.82 8.49
C LEU A 47 -12.20 -2.29 9.72
N CYS A 48 -12.63 -3.55 9.74
CA CYS A 48 -13.31 -4.13 10.90
C CYS A 48 -12.41 -4.15 12.15
N GLU A 49 -11.17 -4.61 12.01
CA GLU A 49 -10.19 -4.71 13.12
C GLU A 49 -9.82 -3.33 13.69
N THR A 50 -9.76 -2.31 12.84
CA THR A 50 -9.49 -0.92 13.24
C THR A 50 -10.74 -0.15 13.67
N GLY A 51 -11.93 -0.76 13.61
CA GLY A 51 -13.20 -0.13 13.98
C GLY A 51 -13.65 0.98 13.01
N ARG A 52 -13.22 0.93 11.76
CA ARG A 52 -13.45 1.96 10.74
C ARG A 52 -14.53 1.53 9.74
N VAL A 53 -15.31 2.50 9.27
CA VAL A 53 -16.28 2.32 8.17
C VAL A 53 -15.91 3.30 7.06
N GLU A 54 -15.69 2.78 5.85
CA GLU A 54 -15.36 3.60 4.69
C GLU A 54 -16.43 3.48 3.61
N PHE A 55 -16.77 4.62 3.00
CA PHE A 55 -17.67 4.70 1.85
C PHE A 55 -16.85 5.13 0.63
N GLY A 56 -16.55 4.21 -0.30
CA GLY A 56 -15.83 4.55 -1.54
C GLY A 56 -15.02 3.41 -2.17
N GLY A 57 -14.17 3.77 -3.15
CA GLY A 57 -13.25 2.85 -3.85
C GLY A 57 -12.06 2.38 -3.00
N GLY A 58 -11.79 3.04 -1.87
CA GLY A 58 -10.67 2.78 -0.97
C GLY A 58 -9.32 3.22 -1.55
N VAL A 59 -8.23 2.92 -0.82
CA VAL A 59 -6.88 3.39 -1.15
C VAL A 59 -6.16 2.57 -2.24
N LEU A 60 -6.65 1.37 -2.56
CA LEU A 60 -5.94 0.39 -3.40
C LEU A 60 -5.55 0.92 -4.78
N GLU A 61 -6.42 1.68 -5.42
CA GLU A 61 -6.15 2.25 -6.74
C GLU A 61 -5.03 3.31 -6.70
N ALA A 62 -5.01 4.12 -5.64
CA ALA A 62 -3.96 5.11 -5.43
C ALA A 62 -2.61 4.43 -5.10
N LEU A 63 -2.62 3.38 -4.28
CA LEU A 63 -1.43 2.57 -4.00
C LEU A 63 -0.91 1.86 -5.27
N ALA A 64 -1.81 1.25 -6.05
CA ALA A 64 -1.48 0.60 -7.32
C ALA A 64 -0.79 1.57 -8.27
N PHE A 65 -1.33 2.78 -8.42
CA PHE A 65 -0.72 3.82 -9.23
C PHE A 65 0.66 4.23 -8.68
N ALA A 66 0.76 4.53 -7.38
CA ALA A 66 1.99 5.04 -6.78
C ALA A 66 3.14 4.02 -6.77
N LEU A 67 2.83 2.73 -6.66
CA LEU A 67 3.82 1.64 -6.69
C LEU A 67 4.19 1.19 -8.10
N SER A 68 3.42 1.57 -9.12
CA SER A 68 3.52 0.95 -10.45
C SER A 68 4.88 1.11 -11.13
N ASP A 69 5.66 2.13 -10.77
CA ASP A 69 7.00 2.39 -11.30
C ASP A 69 8.11 1.93 -10.33
N SER A 70 7.77 1.13 -9.31
CA SER A 70 8.75 0.57 -8.38
C SER A 70 9.69 -0.42 -9.10
N PRO A 71 11.01 -0.30 -8.93
CA PRO A 71 11.96 -1.24 -9.53
C PRO A 71 11.96 -2.62 -8.85
N TYR A 72 11.29 -2.75 -7.70
CA TYR A 72 11.25 -4.00 -6.92
C TYR A 72 9.93 -4.76 -7.07
N LEU A 73 8.97 -4.20 -7.80
CA LEU A 73 7.64 -4.76 -7.92
C LEU A 73 7.46 -5.45 -9.27
N ASP A 74 7.25 -6.75 -9.23
CA ASP A 74 6.84 -7.53 -10.39
C ASP A 74 5.39 -8.02 -10.26
N ASN A 75 4.87 -8.61 -11.33
CA ASN A 75 3.48 -9.06 -11.36
C ASN A 75 3.17 -10.18 -10.34
N ALA A 76 4.19 -10.96 -9.91
CA ALA A 76 4.00 -12.03 -8.96
C ALA A 76 3.86 -11.49 -7.53
N ALA A 77 4.68 -10.50 -7.17
CA ALA A 77 4.65 -9.83 -5.87
C ALA A 77 3.55 -8.76 -5.75
N TYR A 78 2.97 -8.34 -6.87
CA TYR A 78 2.06 -7.19 -6.93
C TYR A 78 0.82 -7.29 -6.03
N PRO A 79 0.01 -8.37 -6.08
CA PRO A 79 -1.17 -8.48 -5.21
C PRO A 79 -0.81 -8.49 -3.72
N GLU A 80 0.25 -9.21 -3.35
CA GLU A 80 0.68 -9.33 -1.96
C GLU A 80 1.22 -8.01 -1.42
N THR A 81 2.03 -7.31 -2.21
CA THR A 81 2.56 -5.99 -1.83
C THR A 81 1.43 -4.97 -1.65
N LEU A 82 0.41 -4.98 -2.53
CA LEU A 82 -0.74 -4.10 -2.38
C LEU A 82 -1.55 -4.36 -1.11
N GLU A 83 -1.68 -5.63 -0.71
CA GLU A 83 -2.36 -5.98 0.54
C GLU A 83 -1.60 -5.41 1.75
N THR A 84 -0.29 -5.65 1.83
CA THR A 84 0.55 -5.09 2.91
C THR A 84 0.48 -3.57 2.96
N MET A 85 0.62 -2.91 1.81
CA MET A 85 0.57 -1.44 1.74
C MET A 85 -0.77 -0.88 2.17
N GLN A 86 -1.86 -1.56 1.84
CA GLN A 86 -3.20 -1.19 2.28
C GLN A 86 -3.36 -1.34 3.80
N GLU A 87 -2.90 -2.44 4.37
CA GLU A 87 -2.95 -2.68 5.81
C GLU A 87 -2.19 -1.58 6.57
N LEU A 88 -0.95 -1.31 6.15
CA LEU A 88 -0.11 -0.27 6.73
C LEU A 88 -0.68 1.12 6.54
N PHE A 89 -1.28 1.42 5.38
CA PHE A 89 -1.99 2.67 5.16
C PHE A 89 -3.08 2.88 6.21
N TYR A 90 -3.96 1.91 6.44
CA TYR A 90 -5.03 2.09 7.43
C TYR A 90 -4.53 2.14 8.87
N TYR A 91 -3.48 1.38 9.18
CA TYR A 91 -2.81 1.45 10.47
C TYR A 91 -2.24 2.86 10.73
N PHE A 92 -1.40 3.38 9.83
CA PHE A 92 -0.77 4.69 10.00
C PHE A 92 -1.73 5.85 9.78
N LYS A 93 -2.81 5.67 9.01
CA LYS A 93 -3.90 6.65 8.94
C LYS A 93 -4.59 6.83 10.30
N GLY A 94 -4.50 5.86 11.21
CA GLY A 94 -4.87 6.02 12.62
C GLY A 94 -3.82 6.80 13.40
N GLU A 95 -2.59 6.31 13.38
CA GLU A 95 -1.48 6.87 14.17
C GLU A 95 -1.11 8.31 13.78
N CYS A 96 -1.32 8.68 12.51
CA CYS A 96 -1.02 9.99 11.96
C CYS A 96 -2.28 10.82 11.64
N THR A 97 -3.44 10.46 12.22
CA THR A 97 -4.69 11.23 12.02
C THR A 97 -4.44 12.72 12.34
N GLU A 98 -4.92 13.63 11.50
CA GLU A 98 -4.69 15.09 11.53
C GLU A 98 -3.26 15.57 11.18
N LEU A 99 -2.29 14.65 11.09
CA LEU A 99 -0.90 14.99 10.80
C LEU A 99 -0.55 14.82 9.33
N LEU A 100 -1.12 13.85 8.62
CA LEU A 100 -0.79 13.56 7.23
C LEU A 100 -2.06 13.43 6.40
N THR A 101 -2.03 13.99 5.19
CA THR A 101 -3.03 13.69 4.16
C THR A 101 -2.84 12.26 3.63
N ASP A 102 -3.88 11.71 2.99
CA ASP A 102 -3.79 10.38 2.38
C ASP A 102 -2.67 10.32 1.33
N GLU A 103 -2.49 11.38 0.54
CA GLU A 103 -1.43 11.49 -0.47
C GLU A 103 -0.02 11.50 0.14
N GLU A 104 0.20 12.29 1.20
CA GLU A 104 1.49 12.31 1.91
C GLU A 104 1.81 10.96 2.55
N LEU A 105 0.82 10.29 3.13
CA LEU A 105 1.00 8.96 3.73
C LEU A 105 1.35 7.91 2.66
N ILE A 106 0.65 7.90 1.53
CA ILE A 106 0.95 7.01 0.40
C ILE A 106 2.37 7.27 -0.11
N ALA A 107 2.74 8.52 -0.34
CA ALA A 107 4.08 8.88 -0.82
C ALA A 107 5.18 8.41 0.15
N ALA A 108 4.96 8.56 1.46
CA ALA A 108 5.89 8.11 2.48
C ALA A 108 6.05 6.58 2.50
N LEU A 109 4.95 5.82 2.42
CA LEU A 109 5.00 4.35 2.38
C LEU A 109 5.73 3.86 1.12
N VAL A 110 5.49 4.47 -0.04
CA VAL A 110 6.18 4.10 -1.28
C VAL A 110 7.67 4.46 -1.23
N LEU A 111 8.03 5.61 -0.65
CA LEU A 111 9.42 5.99 -0.43
C LEU A 111 10.14 4.98 0.47
N LEU A 112 9.53 4.61 1.60
CA LEU A 112 10.08 3.63 2.53
C LEU A 112 10.21 2.25 1.90
N TYR A 113 9.23 1.84 1.11
CA TYR A 113 9.28 0.59 0.35
C TYR A 113 10.45 0.55 -0.63
N ASN A 114 10.59 1.58 -1.45
CA ASN A 114 11.61 1.60 -2.51
C ASN A 114 13.01 1.86 -1.95
N GLU A 115 13.17 2.81 -1.03
CA GLU A 115 14.50 3.28 -0.61
C GLU A 115 14.93 2.77 0.77
N GLY A 116 13.98 2.54 1.67
CA GLY A 116 14.24 2.08 3.03
C GLY A 116 14.43 0.58 3.10
N VAL A 117 13.42 -0.18 2.66
CA VAL A 117 13.39 -1.65 2.76
C VAL A 117 13.63 -2.37 1.42
N CYS A 118 13.93 -1.62 0.36
CA CYS A 118 14.26 -2.13 -0.98
C CYS A 118 13.31 -3.23 -1.49
N GLY A 119 12.01 -2.98 -1.42
CA GLY A 119 11.00 -3.86 -1.97
C GLY A 119 10.49 -4.96 -1.04
N SER A 120 11.02 -5.06 0.19
CA SER A 120 10.55 -6.06 1.15
C SER A 120 9.22 -5.66 1.78
N ALA A 121 8.12 -6.27 1.33
CA ALA A 121 6.80 -6.07 1.94
C ALA A 121 6.81 -6.52 3.42
N GLU A 122 7.50 -7.62 3.75
CA GLU A 122 7.62 -8.11 5.13
C GLU A 122 8.28 -7.08 6.04
N ALA A 123 9.39 -6.47 5.61
CA ALA A 123 10.10 -5.48 6.42
C ALA A 123 9.33 -4.16 6.60
N MET A 124 8.30 -3.90 5.79
CA MET A 124 7.44 -2.74 6.00
C MET A 124 6.65 -2.81 7.32
N TYR A 125 6.42 -4.01 7.88
CA TYR A 125 5.73 -4.14 9.18
C TYR A 125 6.59 -3.73 10.37
N ASP A 126 7.92 -3.59 10.20
CA ASP A 126 8.82 -3.13 11.25
C ASP A 126 8.87 -1.59 11.37
N LEU A 127 8.18 -0.88 10.46
CA LEU A 127 8.13 0.59 10.47
C LEU A 127 7.36 1.10 11.69
N ASP A 128 7.85 2.21 12.25
CA ASP A 128 7.11 2.95 13.27
C ASP A 128 6.48 4.24 12.72
N ARG A 129 5.62 4.86 13.55
CA ARG A 129 4.96 6.12 13.22
C ARG A 129 5.96 7.25 12.93
N SER A 130 7.09 7.27 13.62
CA SER A 130 8.11 8.30 13.45
C SER A 130 8.78 8.17 12.08
N ASP A 131 9.10 6.96 11.63
CA ASP A 131 9.67 6.72 10.30
C ASP A 131 8.76 7.24 9.20
N VAL A 132 7.48 6.85 9.25
CA VAL A 132 6.47 7.30 8.28
C VAL A 132 6.29 8.81 8.32
N TYR A 133 6.17 9.39 9.51
CA TYR A 133 6.02 10.84 9.66
C TYR A 133 7.24 11.60 9.14
N ARG A 134 8.46 11.11 9.41
CA ARG A 134 9.69 11.76 8.93
C ARG A 134 9.79 11.67 7.41
N ALA A 135 9.61 10.49 6.84
CA ALA A 135 9.58 10.27 5.41
C ALA A 135 8.58 11.20 4.70
N ALA A 136 7.35 11.32 5.24
CA ALA A 136 6.33 12.22 4.69
C ALA A 136 6.75 13.70 4.73
N ARG A 137 7.43 14.13 5.81
CA ARG A 137 7.78 15.55 6.02
C ARG A 137 9.04 15.98 5.30
N THR A 138 10.01 15.08 5.14
CA THR A 138 11.28 15.39 4.47
C THR A 138 11.24 15.03 2.98
N GLY A 139 10.36 14.11 2.58
CA GLY A 139 10.41 13.49 1.26
C GLY A 139 11.68 12.65 1.06
N SER A 140 12.33 12.22 2.14
CA SER A 140 13.57 11.44 2.13
C SER A 140 13.65 10.53 3.36
N LEU A 141 14.68 9.67 3.43
CA LEU A 141 14.92 8.83 4.60
C LEU A 141 15.56 9.57 5.79
N ASP A 142 15.74 10.89 5.71
CA ASP A 142 16.40 11.69 6.74
C ASP A 142 15.66 11.61 8.09
N GLY A 143 16.39 11.24 9.14
CA GLY A 143 15.85 11.07 10.49
C GLY A 143 14.95 9.85 10.70
N THR A 144 14.87 8.94 9.73
CA THR A 144 14.28 7.59 9.89
C THR A 144 15.32 6.59 10.39
N VAL A 145 14.89 5.38 10.76
CA VAL A 145 15.80 4.26 11.05
C VAL A 145 16.69 3.87 9.86
N PHE A 146 16.36 4.31 8.65
CA PHE A 146 17.14 4.08 7.42
C PHE A 146 18.07 5.25 7.06
N ASP A 147 18.15 6.30 7.90
CA ASP A 147 19.03 7.45 7.67
C ASP A 147 20.51 7.04 7.74
N ARG A 148 21.13 6.97 6.55
CA ARG A 148 22.52 6.56 6.37
C ARG A 148 23.54 7.59 6.85
N ARG A 149 23.12 8.78 7.30
CA ARG A 149 24.03 9.81 7.86
C ARG A 149 24.45 9.50 9.30
N GLY A 150 23.84 8.52 9.97
CA GLY A 150 24.05 8.22 11.39
C GLY A 150 24.71 6.89 11.77
N VAL A 151 24.62 5.82 10.96
CA VAL A 151 25.14 4.49 11.35
C VAL A 151 25.74 3.74 10.15
N ILE A 152 26.83 3.04 10.44
CA ILE A 152 27.77 2.38 9.53
C ILE A 152 27.09 1.23 8.76
N ALA A 153 27.14 1.32 7.43
CA ALA A 153 27.06 0.24 6.44
C ALA A 153 25.93 -0.81 6.61
N TRP A 154 24.80 -0.54 5.95
CA TRP A 154 24.14 -1.59 5.17
C TRP A 154 24.35 -1.27 3.70
N THR A 155 24.89 -2.27 3.00
CA THR A 155 25.23 -2.27 1.59
C THR A 155 24.08 -1.73 0.76
N ARG A 156 24.44 -0.91 -0.23
CA ARG A 156 23.61 -0.59 -1.39
C ARG A 156 22.81 -1.83 -1.80
N CYS A 157 21.49 -1.71 -1.81
CA CYS A 157 20.79 -1.98 -3.05
C CYS A 157 21.51 -1.14 -4.14
#